data_AF-A0ABD5VY13-F1
#
_entry.id   AF-A0ABD5VY13-F1
#
_cell.length_a   1.000
_cell.length_b   1.000
_cell.length_c   1.000
_cell.angle_alpha   90.00
_cell.angle_beta   90.00
_cell.angle_gamma   90.00
#
_symmetry.space_group_name_H-M   'P 1'
#
loop_
_entity.id
_entity.type
_entity.pdbx_description
1 polymer ?
#
loop_
_entity_poly.entity_id
_entity_poly.type
_entity_poly.pdbx_seq_one_letter_code
_entity_poly.pdbx_strand_id
1 'polypeptide(L)'
;MAEKTTVAFRIDESVKEEWEDAAEGPEYDSLSHLIRLSVQREITDTETAPRTAQADTGTNENSEMLQSLNRLEKVTGEIQEEVEAFNREHESEEMYNLRQVLLEVLPTAPGTYSPGPNEPEPGSVGQKPREVAGRIGADTSDVSDTLEDMANGLGMVRSFNGYYWKAEE
;
A
#
# COMPACT_ATOMS: atom_id res chain seq x y z
N MET A 1 12.05 -26.32 17.09
CA MET A 1 10.59 -26.25 17.26
C MET A 1 10.35 -25.98 18.74
N ALA A 2 9.80 -24.82 19.11
CA ALA A 2 9.59 -24.47 20.51
C ALA A 2 8.41 -25.31 21.06
N GLU A 3 8.63 -25.97 22.19
CA GLU A 3 7.60 -26.73 22.89
C GLU A 3 6.48 -25.79 23.36
N LYS A 4 5.22 -26.12 23.01
CA LYS A 4 4.03 -25.33 23.38
C LYS A 4 3.38 -25.99 24.60
N THR A 5 3.37 -25.29 25.73
CA THR A 5 2.67 -25.73 26.95
C THR A 5 1.27 -25.12 27.01
N THR A 6 0.26 -25.95 27.30
CA THR A 6 -1.13 -25.49 27.46
C THR A 6 -1.39 -25.11 28.92
N VAL A 7 -1.90 -23.89 29.13
CA VAL A 7 -2.32 -23.39 30.45
C VAL A 7 -3.83 -23.16 30.40
N ALA A 8 -4.57 -23.81 31.31
CA ALA A 8 -6.02 -23.64 31.44
C ALA A 8 -6.33 -22.71 32.61
N PHE A 9 -7.10 -21.66 32.36
CA PHE A 9 -7.61 -20.74 33.38
C PHE A 9 -9.12 -20.53 33.17
N ARG A 10 -9.81 -20.08 34.22
CA ARG A 10 -11.25 -19.81 34.18
C ARG A 10 -11.49 -18.33 34.10
N ILE A 11 -12.40 -17.93 33.22
CA ILE A 11 -12.89 -16.56 33.06
C ILE A 11 -14.41 -16.58 33.01
N ASP A 12 -15.01 -15.43 33.32
CA ASP A 12 -16.44 -15.22 33.14
C ASP A 12 -16.79 -15.20 31.64
N GLU A 13 -17.96 -15.71 31.29
CA GLU A 13 -18.38 -15.85 29.88
C GLU A 13 -18.43 -14.50 29.16
N SER A 14 -18.83 -13.43 29.85
CA SER A 14 -18.86 -12.07 29.28
C SER A 14 -17.47 -11.56 28.89
N VAL A 15 -16.43 -11.99 29.61
CA VAL A 15 -15.04 -11.63 29.31
C VAL A 15 -14.50 -12.47 28.16
N LYS A 16 -14.98 -13.72 28.04
CA LYS A 16 -14.64 -14.60 26.93
C LYS A 16 -15.14 -14.04 25.60
N GLU A 17 -16.40 -13.59 25.55
CA GLU A 17 -16.97 -12.97 24.34
C GLU A 17 -16.19 -11.72 23.94
N GLU A 18 -15.87 -10.84 24.90
CA GLU A 18 -15.07 -9.63 24.65
C GLU A 18 -13.67 -9.95 24.08
N TRP A 19 -13.04 -11.03 24.56
CA TRP A 19 -11.71 -11.45 24.08
C TRP A 19 -11.77 -12.15 22.72
N GLU A 20 -12.84 -12.89 22.44
CA GLU A 20 -13.08 -13.50 21.13
C GLU A 20 -13.30 -12.41 20.08
N ASP A 21 -14.15 -11.41 20.37
CA ASP A 21 -14.38 -10.25 19.49
C ASP A 21 -13.10 -9.44 19.26
N ALA A 22 -12.31 -9.18 20.31
CA ALA A 22 -11.05 -8.44 20.19
C ALA A 22 -10.00 -9.21 19.38
N ALA A 23 -10.04 -10.55 19.40
CA ALA A 23 -9.11 -11.40 18.66
C ALA A 23 -9.46 -11.57 17.17
N GLU A 24 -10.65 -11.15 16.72
CA GLU A 24 -11.05 -11.15 15.31
C GLU A 24 -10.57 -9.91 14.52
N GLY A 25 -9.98 -8.92 15.22
CA GLY A 25 -9.41 -7.72 14.59
C GLY A 25 -8.14 -8.01 13.75
N PRO A 26 -7.77 -7.11 12.83
CA PRO A 26 -6.61 -7.29 11.92
C PRO A 26 -5.25 -7.34 12.65
N GLU A 27 -5.22 -7.03 13.94
CA GLU A 27 -4.02 -6.97 14.78
C GLU A 27 -3.68 -8.32 15.45
N TYR A 28 -4.61 -9.29 15.47
CA TYR A 28 -4.45 -10.54 16.21
C TYR A 28 -4.88 -11.75 15.36
N ASP A 29 -4.04 -12.79 15.33
CA ASP A 29 -4.37 -14.01 14.57
C ASP A 29 -5.24 -15.02 15.35
N SER A 30 -5.26 -14.91 16.69
CA SER A 30 -6.03 -15.80 17.56
C SER A 30 -6.07 -15.28 19.00
N LEU A 31 -7.01 -15.77 19.80
CA LEU A 31 -7.12 -15.49 21.24
C LEU A 31 -5.84 -15.88 22.02
N SER A 32 -5.15 -16.94 21.58
CA SER A 32 -3.83 -17.29 22.13
C SER A 32 -2.74 -16.26 21.80
N HIS A 33 -2.82 -15.63 20.62
CA HIS A 33 -1.93 -14.56 20.20
C HIS A 33 -2.19 -13.30 21.05
N LEU A 34 -3.46 -12.92 21.21
CA LEU A 34 -3.88 -11.82 22.07
C LEU A 34 -3.37 -12.00 23.51
N ILE A 35 -3.66 -13.14 24.15
CA ILE A 35 -3.21 -13.40 25.53
C ILE A 35 -1.70 -13.32 25.65
N ARG A 36 -0.95 -13.92 24.71
CA ARG A 36 0.50 -13.89 24.75
C ARG A 36 1.03 -12.47 24.66
N LEU A 37 0.48 -11.65 23.77
CA LEU A 37 0.90 -10.27 23.59
C LEU A 37 0.56 -9.43 24.84
N SER A 38 -0.65 -9.56 25.37
CA SER A 38 -1.08 -8.87 26.59
C SER A 38 -0.22 -9.23 27.79
N VAL A 39 0.07 -10.52 27.99
CA VAL A 39 0.94 -10.99 29.08
C VAL A 39 2.38 -10.50 28.88
N GLN A 40 2.89 -10.51 27.65
CA GLN A 40 4.24 -10.02 27.37
C GLN A 40 4.35 -8.51 27.63
N ARG A 41 3.33 -7.74 27.25
CA ARG A 41 3.24 -6.30 27.54
C ARG A 41 3.20 -6.06 29.05
N GLU A 42 2.35 -6.78 29.78
CA GLU A 42 2.26 -6.66 31.24
C GLU A 42 3.57 -7.04 31.95
N ILE A 43 4.26 -8.10 31.50
CA ILE A 43 5.58 -8.47 32.04
C ILE A 43 6.61 -7.37 31.78
N THR A 44 6.63 -6.82 30.57
CA THR A 44 7.56 -5.74 30.21
C THR A 44 7.27 -4.48 31.04
N ASP A 45 5.99 -4.12 31.20
CA ASP A 45 5.57 -2.98 32.01
C ASP A 45 5.85 -3.21 33.51
N THR A 46 5.72 -4.44 34.03
CA THR A 46 6.05 -4.78 35.42
C THR A 46 7.54 -4.94 35.71
N GLU A 47 8.37 -5.30 34.72
CA GLU A 47 9.83 -5.23 34.82
C GLU A 47 10.36 -3.79 34.74
N THR A 48 9.60 -2.91 34.08
CA THR A 48 9.94 -1.48 33.97
C THR A 48 9.39 -0.65 35.16
N ALA A 49 8.46 -1.21 35.94
CA ALA A 49 7.94 -0.59 37.16
C ALA A 49 8.91 -0.84 38.35
N PRO A 50 9.53 0.22 38.94
CA PRO A 50 10.39 0.05 40.09
C PRO A 50 9.59 -0.44 41.29
N ARG A 51 9.95 -1.62 41.83
CA ARG A 51 9.45 -2.09 43.13
C ARG A 51 9.77 -1.03 44.19
N THR A 52 8.71 -0.50 44.79
CA THR A 52 8.70 0.59 45.76
C THR A 52 9.80 0.48 46.82
N ALA A 53 10.78 1.39 46.75
CA ALA A 53 11.53 1.86 47.90
C ALA A 53 11.17 3.33 48.09
N GLN A 54 10.64 3.64 49.26
CA GLN A 54 10.21 4.95 49.72
C GLN A 54 11.36 5.97 49.66
N ALA A 55 11.29 6.93 48.71
CA ALA A 55 12.01 8.20 48.76
C ALA A 55 11.38 9.21 47.78
N ASP A 56 10.49 10.04 48.31
CA ASP A 56 10.41 11.49 48.06
C ASP A 56 11.06 12.04 46.75
N THR A 57 10.44 11.84 45.57
CA THR A 57 10.70 12.66 44.36
C THR A 57 9.46 12.76 43.47
N GLY A 58 8.40 13.39 43.97
CA GLY A 58 7.30 13.83 43.12
C GLY A 58 7.79 14.88 42.12
N THR A 59 7.40 14.72 40.84
CA THR A 59 7.34 15.74 39.74
C THR A 59 8.23 15.47 38.50
N ASN A 60 9.32 14.70 38.57
CA ASN A 60 10.20 14.53 37.39
C ASN A 60 9.88 13.32 36.47
N GLU A 61 9.50 12.16 37.02
CA GLU A 61 9.29 10.94 36.20
C GLU A 61 8.11 11.04 35.22
N ASN A 62 7.02 11.71 35.63
CA ASN A 62 5.89 11.98 34.73
C ASN A 62 6.26 12.90 33.56
N SER A 63 7.28 13.76 33.73
CA SER A 63 7.74 14.65 32.67
C SER A 63 8.57 13.90 31.62
N GLU A 64 9.38 12.93 32.06
CA GLU A 64 10.16 12.05 31.16
C GLU A 64 9.26 11.06 30.40
N MET A 65 8.20 10.56 31.03
CA MET A 65 7.22 9.69 30.39
C MET A 65 6.41 10.45 29.33
N LEU A 66 5.96 11.67 29.62
CA LEU A 66 5.29 12.54 28.65
C LEU A 66 6.22 12.97 27.51
N GLN A 67 7.50 13.22 27.79
CA GLN A 67 8.51 13.48 26.74
C GLN A 67 8.73 12.26 25.85
N SER A 68 8.74 11.05 26.43
CA SER A 68 8.90 9.81 25.68
C SER A 68 7.69 9.53 24.78
N LEU A 69 6.48 9.77 25.28
CA LEU A 69 5.25 9.67 24.49
C LEU A 69 5.20 10.70 23.36
N ASN A 70 5.59 11.95 23.62
CA ASN A 70 5.66 12.99 22.60
C ASN A 70 6.71 12.66 21.51
N ARG A 71 7.81 12.02 21.91
CA ARG A 71 8.85 11.55 20.99
C ARG A 71 8.37 10.38 20.14
N LEU A 72 7.62 9.44 20.71
CA LEU A 72 7.00 8.33 19.99
C LEU A 72 5.92 8.82 19.02
N GLU A 73 5.09 9.78 19.43
CA GLU A 73 4.09 10.42 18.57
C GLU A 73 4.75 11.10 17.35
N LYS A 74 5.85 11.83 17.58
CA LYS A 74 6.63 12.45 16.50
C LYS A 74 7.24 11.42 15.55
N VAL A 75 7.83 10.35 16.07
CA VAL A 75 8.41 9.27 15.25
C VAL A 75 7.31 8.54 14.46
N THR A 76 6.13 8.34 15.04
CA THR A 76 5.01 7.69 14.34
C THR A 76 4.48 8.59 13.22
N GLY A 77 4.39 9.90 13.43
CA GLY A 77 4.05 10.86 12.38
C GLY A 77 5.08 10.89 11.24
N GLU A 78 6.37 10.89 11.58
CA GLU A 78 7.46 10.83 10.59
C GLU A 78 7.41 9.53 9.76
N ILE A 79 7.12 8.38 10.40
CA ILE A 79 6.97 7.09 9.69
C ILE A 79 5.75 7.10 8.76
N GLN A 80 4.62 7.69 9.18
CA GLN A 80 3.44 7.80 8.32
C GLN A 80 3.73 8.66 7.09
N GLU A 81 4.40 9.80 7.26
CA GLU A 81 4.81 10.66 6.14
C GLU A 81 5.81 9.94 5.20
N GLU A 82 6.75 9.17 5.75
CA GLU A 82 7.71 8.39 4.97
C GLU A 82 7.03 7.26 4.19
N VAL A 83 6.08 6.55 4.79
CA VAL A 83 5.29 5.51 4.10
C VAL A 83 4.42 6.11 3.00
N GLU A 84 3.79 7.26 3.22
CA GLU A 84 3.03 7.97 2.19
C GLU A 84 3.93 8.47 1.04
N ALA A 85 5.13 8.96 1.36
CA ALA A 85 6.12 9.34 0.36
C ALA A 85 6.57 8.12 -0.46
N PHE A 86 6.88 7.01 0.21
CA PHE A 86 7.30 5.76 -0.43
C PHE A 86 6.20 5.18 -1.33
N ASN A 87 4.94 5.15 -0.88
CA ASN A 87 3.83 4.68 -1.70
C ASN A 87 3.63 5.54 -2.95
N ARG A 88 3.74 6.87 -2.84
CA ARG A 88 3.68 7.78 -4.00
C ARG A 88 4.84 7.56 -4.97
N GLU A 89 6.04 7.31 -4.45
CA GLU A 89 7.22 7.02 -5.27
C GLU A 89 7.06 5.68 -6.00
N HIS A 90 6.64 4.63 -5.30
CA HIS A 90 6.42 3.31 -5.89
C HIS A 90 5.32 3.33 -6.95
N GLU A 91 4.18 3.98 -6.67
CA GLU A 91 3.09 4.14 -7.64
C GLU A 91 3.56 4.92 -8.89
N SER A 92 4.39 5.94 -8.69
CA SER A 92 5.02 6.67 -9.79
C SER A 92 5.95 5.77 -10.61
N GLU A 93 6.82 4.98 -9.96
CA GLU A 93 7.72 4.05 -10.65
C GLU A 93 6.98 2.98 -11.47
N GLU A 94 5.93 2.39 -10.90
CA GLU A 94 5.10 1.41 -11.62
C GLU A 94 4.40 2.03 -12.83
N MET A 95 3.88 3.26 -12.69
CA MET A 95 3.29 4.00 -13.81
C MET A 95 4.33 4.35 -14.88
N TYR A 96 5.56 4.73 -14.48
CA TYR A 96 6.65 4.97 -15.42
C TYR A 96 7.05 3.70 -16.18
N ASN A 97 7.16 2.57 -15.49
CA ASN A 97 7.44 1.27 -16.08
C ASN A 97 6.34 0.87 -17.08
N LEU A 98 5.07 1.04 -16.70
CA LEU A 98 3.93 0.75 -17.58
C LEU A 98 3.98 1.61 -18.85
N ARG A 99 4.22 2.92 -18.73
CA ARG A 99 4.37 3.82 -19.89
C ARG A 99 5.46 3.36 -20.85
N GLN A 100 6.62 2.95 -20.34
CA GLN A 100 7.73 2.48 -21.17
C GLN A 100 7.37 1.19 -21.91
N VAL A 101 6.76 0.22 -21.21
CA VAL A 101 6.30 -1.03 -21.82
C VAL A 101 5.24 -0.76 -22.89
N LEU A 102 4.30 0.15 -22.64
CA LEU A 102 3.28 0.52 -23.61
C LEU A 102 3.88 1.12 -24.88
N LEU A 103 4.88 2.00 -24.77
CA LEU A 103 5.60 2.52 -25.93
C LEU A 103 6.32 1.41 -26.71
N GLU A 104 6.87 0.40 -26.04
CA GLU A 104 7.53 -0.71 -26.71
C GLU A 104 6.54 -1.60 -27.48
N VAL A 105 5.37 -1.85 -26.88
CA VAL A 105 4.37 -2.80 -27.40
C VAL A 105 3.43 -2.19 -28.43
N LEU A 106 3.17 -0.88 -28.35
CA LEU A 106 2.30 -0.19 -29.29
C LEU A 106 2.86 -0.23 -30.72
N PRO A 107 1.99 -0.33 -31.73
CA PRO A 107 2.40 -0.20 -33.12
C PRO A 107 2.78 1.25 -33.42
N THR A 108 3.76 1.45 -34.30
CA THR A 108 4.06 2.78 -34.88
C THR A 108 3.24 2.94 -36.15
N ALA A 109 2.41 3.97 -36.21
CA ALA A 109 1.73 4.31 -37.46
C ALA A 109 2.69 5.09 -38.37
N PRO A 110 2.59 4.93 -39.70
CA PRO A 110 3.36 5.76 -40.62
C PRO A 110 3.01 7.24 -40.41
N GLY A 111 4.00 8.13 -40.46
CA GLY A 111 3.87 9.55 -40.10
C GLY A 111 2.87 10.34 -40.97
N THR A 112 2.48 9.78 -42.12
CA THR A 112 1.42 10.28 -43.00
C THR A 112 0.02 9.81 -42.59
N TYR A 113 -0.11 9.02 -41.52
CA TYR A 113 -1.40 8.56 -41.03
C TYR A 113 -2.08 9.71 -40.28
N SER A 114 -3.07 10.30 -40.94
CA SER A 114 -4.13 11.03 -40.29
C SER A 114 -5.37 10.13 -40.25
N PRO A 115 -6.20 10.20 -39.21
CA PRO A 115 -7.51 9.58 -39.23
C PRO A 115 -8.50 10.52 -39.96
N GLY A 116 -9.14 10.02 -41.01
CA GLY A 116 -10.03 10.79 -41.86
C GLY A 116 -10.90 9.91 -42.76
N PRO A 117 -11.89 10.49 -43.46
CA PRO A 117 -12.85 9.75 -44.28
C PRO A 117 -12.24 9.00 -45.48
N ASN A 118 -10.98 9.28 -45.84
CA ASN A 118 -10.26 8.64 -46.96
C ASN A 118 -8.98 7.92 -46.51
N GLU A 119 -8.83 7.62 -45.23
CA GLU A 119 -7.60 7.08 -44.64
C GLU A 119 -7.79 5.67 -44.07
N PRO A 120 -6.69 4.92 -43.80
CA PRO A 120 -6.76 3.55 -43.30
C PRO A 120 -7.62 3.46 -42.04
N GLU A 121 -8.32 2.35 -41.85
CA GLU A 121 -9.12 2.16 -40.64
C GLU A 121 -8.21 2.20 -39.39
N PRO A 122 -8.63 2.85 -38.29
CA PRO A 122 -7.85 2.95 -37.06
C PRO A 122 -7.40 1.59 -36.50
N GLY A 123 -8.18 0.54 -36.71
CA GLY A 123 -7.83 -0.83 -36.30
C GLY A 123 -6.73 -1.49 -37.15
N SER A 124 -6.32 -0.89 -38.26
CA SER A 124 -5.21 -1.38 -39.08
C SER A 124 -3.84 -0.85 -38.62
N VAL A 125 -3.83 0.28 -37.91
CA VAL A 125 -2.61 0.96 -37.47
C VAL A 125 -2.48 1.09 -35.96
N GLY A 126 -3.57 0.89 -35.21
CA GLY A 126 -3.62 0.99 -33.76
C GLY A 126 -4.17 -0.26 -33.09
N GLN A 127 -4.02 -0.32 -31.78
CA GLN A 127 -4.53 -1.40 -30.93
C GLN A 127 -5.46 -0.86 -29.85
N LYS A 128 -6.38 -1.69 -29.35
CA LYS A 128 -7.23 -1.32 -28.21
C LYS A 128 -6.53 -1.58 -26.87
N PRO A 129 -6.84 -0.82 -25.81
CA PRO A 129 -6.26 -1.04 -24.48
C PRO A 129 -6.39 -2.48 -23.99
N ARG A 130 -7.54 -3.12 -24.22
CA ARG A 130 -7.79 -4.53 -23.84
C ARG A 130 -6.84 -5.53 -24.50
N GLU A 131 -6.47 -5.29 -25.76
CA GLU A 131 -5.58 -6.18 -26.52
C GLU A 131 -4.15 -6.03 -26.03
N VAL A 132 -3.74 -4.79 -25.76
CA VAL A 132 -2.42 -4.47 -25.21
C VAL A 132 -2.28 -5.03 -23.79
N ALA A 133 -3.28 -4.79 -22.93
CA ALA A 133 -3.36 -5.30 -21.56
C ALA A 133 -3.22 -6.82 -21.51
N GLY A 134 -3.97 -7.54 -22.36
CA GLY A 134 -3.88 -9.00 -22.46
C GLY A 134 -2.51 -9.51 -22.93
N ARG A 135 -1.74 -8.69 -23.67
CA ARG A 135 -0.40 -9.05 -24.16
C ARG A 135 0.69 -8.85 -23.12
N ILE A 136 0.55 -7.82 -22.28
CA ILE A 136 1.54 -7.47 -21.25
C ILE A 136 1.18 -8.02 -19.87
N GLY A 137 -0.03 -8.59 -19.72
CA GLY A 137 -0.51 -9.14 -18.44
C GLY A 137 -0.87 -8.06 -17.41
N ALA A 138 -1.25 -6.86 -17.88
CA ALA A 138 -1.65 -5.75 -17.02
C ALA A 138 -3.19 -5.57 -17.01
N ASP A 139 -3.68 -4.78 -16.07
CA ASP A 139 -5.09 -4.43 -16.00
C ASP A 139 -5.50 -3.51 -17.15
N THR A 140 -6.69 -3.77 -17.70
CA THR A 140 -7.19 -3.00 -18.86
C THR A 140 -7.49 -1.54 -18.50
N SER A 141 -7.91 -1.28 -17.26
CA SER A 141 -8.17 0.08 -16.77
C SER A 141 -6.87 0.88 -16.71
N ASP A 142 -5.84 0.36 -16.03
CA ASP A 142 -4.54 1.02 -15.88
C ASP A 142 -3.89 1.30 -17.23
N VAL A 143 -3.98 0.36 -18.17
CA VAL A 143 -3.50 0.54 -19.54
C VAL A 143 -4.30 1.62 -20.26
N SER A 144 -5.63 1.64 -20.12
CA SER A 144 -6.47 2.65 -20.76
C SER A 144 -6.14 4.05 -20.26
N ASP A 145 -6.08 4.21 -18.94
CA ASP A 145 -5.82 5.50 -18.29
C ASP A 145 -4.41 6.00 -18.66
N THR A 146 -3.41 5.11 -18.62
CA THR A 146 -2.03 5.46 -18.99
C THR A 146 -1.91 5.83 -20.48
N LEU A 147 -2.61 5.13 -21.37
CA LEU A 147 -2.62 5.43 -22.80
C LEU A 147 -3.31 6.75 -23.10
N GLU A 148 -4.38 7.07 -22.39
CA GLU A 148 -5.09 8.35 -22.49
C GLU A 148 -4.22 9.51 -21.98
N ASP A 149 -3.55 9.32 -20.84
CA ASP A 149 -2.57 10.26 -20.31
C ASP A 149 -1.40 10.49 -21.29
N MET A 150 -0.89 9.43 -21.90
CA MET A 150 0.19 9.53 -22.90
C MET A 150 -0.26 10.25 -24.17
N ALA A 151 -1.51 10.08 -24.58
CA ALA A 151 -2.10 10.78 -25.71
C ALA A 151 -2.32 12.27 -25.43
N ASN A 152 -2.81 12.61 -24.23
CA ASN A 152 -3.16 13.98 -23.84
C ASN A 152 -1.95 14.81 -23.37
N GLY A 153 -1.02 14.18 -22.64
CA GLY A 153 0.07 14.89 -21.97
C GLY A 153 1.31 15.08 -22.83
N LEU A 154 1.78 14.01 -23.48
CA LEU A 154 3.12 13.97 -24.08
C LEU A 154 3.12 13.91 -25.61
N GLY A 155 1.96 13.68 -26.24
CA GLY A 155 1.84 13.59 -27.71
C GLY A 155 2.62 12.43 -28.34
N MET A 156 3.20 11.55 -27.52
CA MET A 156 3.98 10.37 -27.96
C MET A 156 3.08 9.28 -28.55
N VAL A 157 1.80 9.27 -28.15
CA VAL A 157 0.78 8.36 -28.64
C VAL A 157 -0.36 9.18 -29.22
N ARG A 158 -0.95 8.67 -30.30
CA ARG A 158 -2.17 9.21 -30.89
C ARG A 158 -3.31 8.25 -30.62
N SER A 159 -4.49 8.81 -30.36
CA SER A 159 -5.71 8.06 -30.14
C SER A 159 -6.79 8.46 -31.13
N PHE A 160 -7.57 7.49 -31.60
CA PHE A 160 -8.78 7.74 -32.38
C PHE A 160 -9.75 6.57 -32.25
N ASN A 161 -11.01 6.87 -31.91
CA ASN A 161 -12.06 5.86 -31.75
C ASN A 161 -11.67 4.68 -30.84
N GLY A 162 -10.91 4.95 -29.76
CA GLY A 162 -10.44 3.95 -28.81
C GLY A 162 -9.25 3.08 -29.28
N TYR A 163 -8.64 3.40 -30.42
CA TYR A 163 -7.38 2.80 -30.86
C TYR A 163 -6.21 3.73 -30.56
N TYR A 164 -5.08 3.14 -30.16
CA TYR A 164 -3.86 3.85 -29.79
C TYR A 164 -2.68 3.35 -30.64
N TRP A 165 -1.81 4.27 -31.05
CA TRP A 165 -0.57 4.00 -31.77
C TRP A 165 0.49 5.05 -31.48
N LYS A 166 1.77 4.72 -31.65
CA LYS A 166 2.87 5.68 -31.49
C LYS A 166 2.88 6.71 -32.61
N ALA A 167 3.11 7.97 -32.24
CA ALA A 167 3.48 9.00 -33.20
C ALA A 167 4.91 8.73 -33.70
N GLU A 168 5.12 8.77 -35.02
CA GLU A 168 6.46 8.77 -35.60
C GLU A 168 7.13 10.14 -35.32
N GLU A 169 8.41 10.15 -34.96
CA GLU A 169 9.21 11.34 -34.63
C GLU A 169 9.57 12.15 -35.88
#